data_AF-W1XCW1-F1
#
_entry.id   AF-W1XCW1-F1
#
_cell.length_a   1.000
_cell.length_b   1.000
_cell.length_c   1.000
_cell.angle_alpha   90.00
_cell.angle_beta   90.00
_cell.angle_gamma   90.00
#
_symmetry.space_group_name_H-M   'P 1'
#
loop_
_entity.id
_entity.type
_entity.pdbx_description
1 polymer ?
#
loop_
_entity_poly.entity_id
_entity_poly.type
_entity_poly.pdbx_seq_one_letter_code
_entity_poly.pdbx_strand_id
1 'polypeptide(L)'
;AAFFVLKGCGDSGDVDNDGDGTFYSTVQDCIDDGNNSDICAHGWNNAKAAFYADVPKNMTQQNCQSKYENCYYDNVEQSWIPVVSGFLLSRVIRKDRDEQFVYNSGGSSFASRPVRRYTS
;
A
#
# COMPACT_ATOMS: atom_id res chain seq x y z
N ALA A 1 12.12 -2.69 42.26
CA ALA A 1 11.04 -2.86 41.26
C ALA A 1 11.49 -2.19 39.98
N ALA A 2 11.54 -2.93 38.87
CA ALA A 2 11.82 -2.38 37.54
C ALA A 2 10.64 -2.80 36.66
N PHE A 3 9.81 -1.82 36.29
CA PHE A 3 8.70 -2.02 35.38
C PHE A 3 9.23 -1.83 33.96
N PHE A 4 9.52 -2.94 33.29
CA PHE A 4 9.63 -2.95 31.84
C PHE A 4 8.23 -3.14 31.29
N VAL A 5 7.66 -2.07 30.73
CA VAL A 5 6.42 -2.15 29.97
C VAL A 5 6.76 -2.80 28.62
N LEU A 6 6.68 -4.13 28.58
CA LEU A 6 6.55 -4.90 27.35
C LEU A 6 5.12 -4.66 26.84
N LYS A 7 4.94 -3.63 26.02
CA LYS A 7 3.73 -3.51 25.19
C LYS A 7 3.79 -4.59 24.12
N GLY A 8 2.83 -5.51 24.16
CA GLY A 8 2.39 -6.26 22.98
C GLY A 8 2.62 -7.77 23.03
N CYS A 9 2.07 -8.48 24.02
CA CYS A 9 1.57 -9.84 23.77
C CYS A 9 0.23 -9.72 23.03
N GLY A 10 0.28 -9.66 21.71
CA GLY A 10 -0.88 -9.96 20.87
C GLY A 10 -0.88 -11.45 20.60
N ASP A 11 -1.81 -12.15 21.23
CA ASP A 11 -2.02 -13.59 21.07
C ASP A 11 -2.24 -13.91 19.59
N SER A 12 -1.47 -14.87 19.10
CA SER A 12 -1.51 -15.42 17.75
C SER A 12 -2.85 -16.10 17.51
N GLY A 13 -3.79 -15.37 16.92
CA GLY A 13 -4.86 -15.95 16.13
C GLY A 13 -4.33 -16.14 14.72
N ASP A 14 -4.16 -17.38 14.31
CA ASP A 14 -3.75 -17.80 12.97
C ASP A 14 -4.58 -17.12 11.88
N VAL A 15 -4.04 -16.04 11.32
CA VAL A 15 -4.37 -15.51 10.00
C VAL A 15 -3.04 -15.15 9.35
N ASP A 16 -2.62 -15.94 8.36
CA ASP A 16 -1.35 -15.81 7.63
C ASP A 16 -1.25 -14.49 6.82
N ASN A 17 -1.29 -13.34 7.49
CA ASN A 17 -1.08 -12.01 6.95
C ASN A 17 0.27 -11.41 7.35
N ASP A 18 1.08 -12.13 8.14
CA ASP A 18 2.39 -11.72 8.64
C ASP A 18 3.44 -11.42 7.54
N GLY A 19 3.09 -11.63 6.26
CA GLY A 19 3.94 -11.30 5.12
C GLY A 19 3.40 -10.21 4.20
N ASP A 20 2.13 -9.80 4.29
CA ASP A 20 1.52 -8.88 3.33
C ASP A 20 1.83 -7.41 3.60
N GLY A 21 2.40 -7.11 4.76
CA GLY A 21 2.76 -5.76 5.20
C GLY A 21 1.62 -5.05 5.89
N THR A 22 1.93 -3.94 6.55
CA THR A 22 0.95 -3.08 7.23
C THR A 22 0.26 -2.19 6.21
N PHE A 23 -1.07 -2.14 6.26
CA PHE A 23 -1.87 -1.23 5.43
C PHE A 23 -1.86 0.19 5.98
N TYR A 24 -1.58 1.15 5.11
CA TYR A 24 -1.76 2.57 5.37
C TYR A 24 -2.60 3.20 4.29
N SER A 25 -3.61 3.98 4.69
CA SER A 25 -4.48 4.69 3.74
C SER A 25 -3.79 5.94 3.20
N THR A 26 -2.92 6.57 4.00
CA THR A 26 -2.14 7.74 3.62
C THR A 26 -0.67 7.62 4.05
N VAL A 27 0.19 8.49 3.48
CA VAL A 27 1.58 8.66 3.94
C VAL A 27 1.61 9.11 5.41
N GLN A 28 0.65 9.94 5.84
CA GLN A 28 0.60 10.45 7.20
C GLN A 28 0.31 9.33 8.20
N ASP A 29 -0.63 8.43 7.89
CA ASP A 29 -0.93 7.28 8.75
C ASP A 29 0.33 6.43 9.01
N CYS A 30 1.16 6.26 7.97
CA CYS A 30 2.42 5.53 8.07
C CYS A 30 3.46 6.25 8.95
N ILE A 31 3.52 7.59 8.88
CA ILE A 31 4.40 8.41 9.71
C ILE A 31 3.92 8.41 11.17
N ASP A 32 2.60 8.50 11.39
CA ASP A 32 1.98 8.49 12.71
C ASP A 32 2.19 7.15 13.42
N ASP A 33 2.34 6.05 12.67
CA ASP A 33 2.75 4.73 13.17
C ASP A 33 4.27 4.63 13.47
N GLY A 34 5.02 5.72 13.30
CA GLY A 34 6.42 5.84 13.70
C GLY A 34 7.43 5.44 12.60
N ASN A 35 6.99 5.27 11.36
CA ASN A 35 7.92 5.06 10.24
C ASN A 35 8.53 6.39 9.77
N ASN A 36 9.72 6.32 9.18
CA ASN A 36 10.36 7.51 8.61
C ASN A 36 9.53 8.05 7.43
N SER A 37 9.41 9.37 7.32
CA SER A 37 8.68 10.04 6.24
C SER A 37 9.13 9.61 4.85
N ASP A 38 10.43 9.40 4.65
CA ASP A 38 10.99 8.98 3.37
C ASP A 38 10.51 7.56 3.02
N ILE A 39 10.45 6.66 4.00
CA ILE A 39 9.93 5.29 3.81
C ILE A 39 8.47 5.36 3.39
N CYS A 40 7.65 6.13 4.10
CA CYS A 40 6.24 6.25 3.79
C CYS A 40 5.99 6.89 2.42
N ALA A 41 6.75 7.92 2.08
CA ALA A 41 6.68 8.58 0.77
C ALA A 41 7.10 7.63 -0.36
N HIS A 42 8.19 6.88 -0.19
CA HIS A 42 8.64 5.89 -1.17
C HIS A 42 7.61 4.77 -1.34
N GLY A 43 7.09 4.22 -0.24
CA GLY A 43 6.08 3.17 -0.26
C GLY A 43 4.82 3.60 -1.01
N TRP A 44 4.33 4.80 -0.73
CA TRP A 44 3.17 5.38 -1.42
C TRP A 44 3.42 5.62 -2.91
N ASN A 45 4.56 6.22 -3.27
CA ASN A 45 4.87 6.53 -4.66
C ASN A 45 5.05 5.26 -5.50
N ASN A 46 5.72 4.24 -4.96
CA ASN A 46 5.87 2.93 -5.59
C ASN A 46 4.51 2.25 -5.78
N ALA A 47 3.67 2.25 -4.74
CA ALA A 47 2.32 1.72 -4.81
C ALA A 47 1.50 2.43 -5.89
N LYS A 48 1.51 3.77 -5.94
CA LYS A 48 0.85 4.54 -7.00
C LYS A 48 1.36 4.17 -8.39
N ALA A 49 2.67 4.11 -8.58
CA ALA A 49 3.26 3.77 -9.87
C ALA A 49 2.82 2.38 -10.34
N ALA A 50 2.91 1.38 -9.45
CA ALA A 50 2.46 0.01 -9.70
C ALA A 50 0.97 -0.04 -10.06
N PHE A 51 0.15 0.67 -9.28
CA PHE A 51 -1.29 0.70 -9.48
C PHE A 51 -1.66 1.26 -10.85
N TYR A 52 -1.15 2.44 -11.20
CA TYR A 52 -1.51 3.13 -12.43
C TYR A 52 -0.87 2.51 -13.69
N ALA A 53 0.23 1.76 -13.55
CA ALA A 53 0.78 0.97 -14.65
C ALA A 53 -0.19 -0.11 -15.15
N ASP A 54 -1.01 -0.67 -14.26
CA ASP A 54 -2.00 -1.70 -14.58
C ASP A 54 -3.37 -1.13 -14.99
N VAL A 55 -3.60 0.18 -14.82
CA VAL A 55 -4.91 0.78 -15.11
C VAL A 55 -5.12 0.85 -16.63
N PRO A 56 -6.24 0.30 -17.14
CA PRO A 56 -6.57 0.43 -18.56
C PRO A 56 -6.73 1.90 -18.96
N LYS A 57 -6.09 2.29 -20.05
CA LYS A 57 -6.29 3.60 -20.68
C LYS A 57 -7.67 3.68 -21.34
N ASN A 58 -8.21 4.89 -21.44
CA ASN A 58 -9.49 5.20 -22.11
C ASN A 58 -10.72 4.50 -21.50
N MET A 59 -10.75 4.41 -20.17
CA MET A 59 -11.87 3.82 -19.46
C MET A 59 -13.06 4.79 -19.41
N THR A 60 -14.27 4.26 -19.63
CA THR A 60 -15.51 5.01 -19.39
C THR A 60 -15.82 5.05 -17.89
N GLN A 61 -16.66 5.99 -17.48
CA GLN A 61 -17.11 6.11 -16.09
C GLN A 61 -17.70 4.78 -15.58
N GLN A 62 -18.60 4.20 -16.37
CA GLN A 62 -19.27 2.94 -16.04
C GLN A 62 -18.29 1.78 -15.91
N ASN A 63 -17.27 1.70 -16.77
CA ASN A 63 -16.28 0.63 -16.70
C ASN A 63 -15.38 0.78 -15.47
N CYS A 64 -15.10 2.01 -15.05
CA CYS A 64 -14.33 2.25 -13.84
C CYS A 64 -15.17 1.93 -12.59
N GLN A 65 -16.38 2.48 -12.50
CA GLN A 65 -17.26 2.33 -11.34
C GLN A 65 -17.88 0.93 -11.20
N SER A 66 -17.87 0.10 -12.26
CA SER A 66 -18.27 -1.30 -12.16
C SER A 66 -17.18 -2.21 -11.60
N LYS A 67 -15.94 -1.70 -11.48
CA LYS A 67 -14.79 -2.45 -10.99
C LYS A 67 -14.20 -1.86 -9.73
N TYR A 68 -14.20 -0.54 -9.58
CA TYR A 68 -13.50 0.17 -8.52
C TYR A 68 -14.46 1.08 -7.75
N GLU A 69 -14.28 1.15 -6.44
CA GLU A 69 -15.15 1.97 -5.57
C GLU A 69 -15.05 3.47 -5.90
N ASN A 70 -13.83 3.96 -6.14
CA ASN A 70 -13.55 5.39 -6.34
C ASN A 70 -12.88 5.61 -7.68
N CYS A 71 -13.46 6.50 -8.50
CA CYS A 71 -12.95 6.88 -9.81
C CYS A 71 -13.04 8.39 -10.02
N TYR A 72 -12.05 8.96 -10.69
CA TYR A 72 -12.06 10.35 -11.14
C TYR A 72 -11.81 10.43 -12.64
N TYR A 73 -12.25 11.53 -13.26
CA TYR A 73 -11.93 11.80 -14.66
C TYR A 73 -10.61 12.55 -14.77
N ASP A 74 -9.66 11.99 -15.50
CA ASP A 74 -8.40 12.62 -15.83
C ASP A 74 -8.50 13.30 -17.20
N ASN A 75 -8.35 14.63 -17.23
CA ASN A 75 -8.48 15.42 -18.45
C ASN A 75 -7.26 15.30 -19.38
N VAL A 76 -6.09 14.90 -18.84
CA VAL A 76 -4.86 14.74 -19.61
C VAL A 76 -4.89 13.40 -20.33
N GLU A 77 -5.23 12.33 -19.61
CA GLU A 77 -5.38 10.98 -20.18
C GLU A 77 -6.75 10.76 -20.86
N GLN A 78 -7.66 11.74 -20.77
CA GLN A 78 -9.04 11.68 -21.26
C GLN A 78 -9.79 10.39 -20.85
N SER A 79 -9.52 9.91 -19.64
CA SER A 79 -9.94 8.60 -19.15
C SER A 79 -10.48 8.69 -17.74
N TRP A 80 -11.41 7.79 -17.39
CA TRP A 80 -11.74 7.54 -15.99
C TRP A 80 -10.65 6.68 -15.36
N ILE A 81 -10.16 7.10 -14.20
CA ILE A 81 -9.04 6.48 -13.51
C ILE A 81 -9.50 6.14 -12.09
N PRO A 82 -9.27 4.90 -11.61
CA PRO A 82 -9.59 4.54 -10.24
C PRO A 82 -8.60 5.19 -9.25
N VAL A 83 -9.03 5.41 -8.02
CA VAL A 83 -8.19 5.98 -6.97
C VAL A 83 -7.55 4.85 -6.17
N VAL A 84 -6.21 4.88 -6.05
CA VAL A 84 -5.50 3.97 -5.14
C VAL A 84 -6.00 4.17 -3.70
N SER A 85 -6.32 3.08 -3.01
CA SER A 85 -6.96 3.14 -1.69
C SER A 85 -5.97 3.21 -0.53
N GLY A 86 -4.68 3.01 -0.82
CA GLY A 86 -3.62 2.94 0.18
C GLY A 86 -2.43 2.12 -0.35
N PHE A 87 -1.50 1.83 0.54
CA PHE A 87 -0.36 0.97 0.26
C PHE A 87 -0.10 0.01 1.42
N LEU A 88 0.42 -1.16 1.08
CA LEU A 88 1.00 -2.08 2.04
C LEU A 88 2.48 -1.77 2.16
N LEU A 89 3.00 -1.77 3.38
CA LEU A 89 4.42 -1.63 3.68
C LEU A 89 4.90 -2.84 4.47
N SER A 90 5.88 -3.57 3.93
CA SER A 90 6.50 -4.71 4.60
C SER A 90 7.98 -4.47 4.83
N ARG A 91 8.49 -4.89 6.00
CA ARG A 91 9.94 -5.01 6.27
C ARG A 91 10.49 -6.40 5.91
N VAL A 92 9.59 -7.34 5.61
CA VAL A 92 9.94 -8.70 5.20
C VAL A 92 9.86 -8.78 3.68
N ILE A 93 11.02 -8.87 3.04
CA ILE A 93 11.09 -9.06 1.58
C ILE A 93 10.91 -10.54 1.27
N ARG A 94 9.76 -10.88 0.69
CA ARG A 94 9.48 -12.24 0.24
C ARG A 94 10.21 -12.52 -1.07
N LYS A 95 10.80 -13.73 -1.17
CA LYS A 95 11.55 -14.17 -2.35
C LYS A 95 10.69 -14.90 -3.38
N ASP A 96 9.51 -15.34 -2.98
CA ASP A 96 8.56 -16.18 -3.73
C ASP A 96 7.36 -15.39 -4.28
N ARG A 97 7.14 -14.17 -3.80
CA ARG A 97 6.32 -13.16 -4.47
C ARG A 97 7.24 -12.16 -5.15
N ASP A 98 6.94 -11.83 -6.40
CA ASP A 98 7.59 -10.71 -7.08
C ASP A 98 7.20 -9.41 -6.36
N GLU A 99 7.91 -9.09 -5.28
CA GLU A 99 7.84 -7.80 -4.61
C GLU A 99 8.42 -6.77 -5.58
N GLN A 100 7.56 -6.25 -6.46
CA GLN A 100 7.96 -5.39 -7.59
C GLN A 100 8.76 -4.15 -7.15
N PHE A 101 8.55 -3.70 -5.91
CA PHE A 101 9.17 -2.49 -5.37
C PHE A 101 9.81 -2.75 -4.01
N VAL A 102 11.08 -3.17 -4.04
CA VAL A 102 11.96 -3.29 -2.87
C VAL A 102 12.90 -2.09 -2.81
N TYR A 103 12.99 -1.42 -1.67
CA TYR A 103 13.88 -0.27 -1.47
C TYR A 103 14.55 -0.30 -0.09
N ASN A 104 15.69 0.39 0.05
CA ASN A 104 16.47 0.41 1.29
C ASN A 104 16.39 1.79 1.93
N SER A 105 16.16 1.83 3.25
CA SER A 105 16.20 3.07 4.03
C SER A 105 16.61 2.78 5.47
N GLY A 106 17.47 3.63 6.04
CA GLY A 106 17.93 3.50 7.43
C GLY A 106 18.60 2.16 7.77
N GLY A 107 19.22 1.48 6.80
CA GLY A 107 19.84 0.17 6.97
C GLY A 107 18.89 -1.03 6.92
N SER A 108 17.60 -0.81 6.64
CA SER A 108 16.59 -1.86 6.45
C SER A 108 16.06 -1.88 5.02
N SER A 109 15.59 -3.05 4.57
CA SER A 109 14.89 -3.22 3.30
C SER A 109 13.38 -3.22 3.51
N PHE A 110 12.66 -2.60 2.58
CA PHE A 110 11.20 -2.47 2.60
C PHE A 110 10.62 -2.87 1.26
N ALA A 111 9.45 -3.50 1.27
CA ALA A 111 8.62 -3.73 0.10
C ALA A 111 7.32 -2.94 0.21
N SER A 112 6.80 -2.48 -0.92
CA SER A 112 5.52 -1.76 -0.96
C SER A 112 4.64 -2.17 -2.13
N ARG A 113 3.33 -2.28 -1.88
CA ARG A 113 2.35 -2.72 -2.89
C ARG A 113 1.08 -1.86 -2.85
N PRO A 114 0.41 -1.65 -3.98
CA PRO A 114 -0.86 -0.92 -4.00
C PRO A 114 -2.00 -1.72 -3.40
N VAL A 115 -2.86 -1.04 -2.65
CA VAL A 115 -4.17 -1.56 -2.26
C VAL A 115 -5.23 -0.96 -3.17
N ARG A 116 -6.03 -1.82 -3.76
CA ARG A 116 -7.18 -1.47 -4.62
C ARG A 116 -8.44 -1.97 -3.93
N ARG A 117 -9.49 -1.15 -3.88
CA ARG A 117 -10.83 -1.60 -3.48
C ARG A 117 -11.70 -1.80 -4.72
N TYR A 118 -12.24 -3.01 -4.85
CA TYR A 118 -13.15 -3.37 -5.92
C TYR A 118 -14.60 -3.25 -5.45
N THR A 119 -15.51 -2.84 -6.34
CA THR A 119 -16.95 -2.97 -6.07
C THR A 119 -17.29 -4.46 -6.05
N SER A 120 -17.90 -4.92 -4.95
CA SER A 120 -18.30 -6.32 -4.75
C SER A 120 -19.40 -6.78 -5.72
#